data_AF-A0A2K4ZEQ9-F1
#
_entry.id   AF-A0A2K4ZEQ9-F1
#
_cell.length_a   1.000
_cell.length_b   1.000
_cell.length_c   1.000
_cell.angle_alpha   90.00
_cell.angle_beta   90.00
_cell.angle_gamma   90.00
#
_symmetry.space_group_name_H-M   'P 1'
#
loop_
_entity.id
_entity.type
_entity.pdbx_description
1 polymer ?
#
loop_
_entity_poly.entity_id
_entity_poly.type
_entity_poly.pdbx_seq_one_letter_code
_entity_poly.pdbx_strand_id
1 'polypeptide(L)'
;MTGEKWTIYWNEYSSDTYLYGSEIWYHGKTDVEFQNMLMPPGTVIKQWHSKTNYQAQRIEPALPMIDGESEYRVTVAIDCQEGEAWMVRLLFFDKYDVEAGSVIIREGVSVFQCPLKTYSYRMQLINGGMTRFHFHSIVIEEIEYEPEVEEETKRRWWKRKSGKKKASGKLDDKKSEKGMNPGKKDCK
;
A
#
# COMPACT_ATOMS: atom_id res chain seq x y z
N MET A 1 -18.44 2.99 5.62
CA MET A 1 -18.82 2.27 4.40
C MET A 1 -17.51 2.05 3.68
N THR A 2 -16.69 1.12 4.20
CA THR A 2 -16.25 -0.09 3.48
C THR A 2 -15.46 0.26 2.24
N GLY A 3 -14.14 0.41 2.43
CA GLY A 3 -13.16 0.44 1.36
C GLY A 3 -13.48 -0.59 0.29
N GLU A 4 -13.53 -0.12 -0.96
CA GLU A 4 -13.93 -0.94 -2.08
C GLU A 4 -12.88 -2.04 -2.32
N LYS A 5 -13.33 -3.26 -2.58
CA LYS A 5 -12.47 -4.42 -2.81
C LYS A 5 -12.81 -5.05 -4.15
N TRP A 6 -11.78 -5.21 -4.98
CA TRP A 6 -11.89 -5.78 -6.31
C TRP A 6 -10.99 -6.99 -6.44
N THR A 7 -11.54 -8.09 -6.95
CA THR A 7 -10.80 -9.31 -7.22
C THR A 7 -10.66 -9.49 -8.71
N ILE A 8 -9.41 -9.49 -9.17
CA ILE A 8 -9.01 -9.65 -10.56
C ILE A 8 -8.65 -11.12 -10.79
N TYR A 9 -9.33 -11.72 -11.76
CA TYR A 9 -9.08 -13.09 -12.20
C TYR A 9 -8.34 -13.09 -13.54
N TRP A 10 -7.68 -14.20 -13.83
CA TRP A 10 -7.14 -14.45 -15.15
C TRP A 10 -8.24 -15.07 -16.02
N ASN A 11 -8.82 -14.26 -16.91
CA ASN A 11 -9.88 -14.71 -17.80
C ASN A 11 -9.34 -15.61 -18.93
N GLU A 12 -10.20 -16.49 -19.43
CA GLU A 12 -9.88 -17.44 -20.52
C GLU A 12 -9.58 -16.74 -21.86
N TYR A 13 -9.85 -15.44 -21.98
CA TYR A 13 -9.44 -14.66 -23.13
C TYR A 13 -7.92 -14.43 -23.08
N SER A 14 -7.21 -15.14 -23.96
CA SER A 14 -5.76 -15.11 -24.15
C SER A 14 -5.19 -13.77 -24.62
N SER A 15 -6.04 -12.73 -24.76
CA SER A 15 -5.62 -11.38 -25.12
C SER A 15 -4.58 -10.85 -24.12
N ASP A 16 -3.53 -10.22 -24.64
CA ASP A 16 -2.37 -9.69 -23.89
C ASP A 16 -1.68 -10.70 -22.94
N THR A 17 -1.66 -11.98 -23.35
CA THR A 17 -0.91 -13.05 -22.68
C THR A 17 0.27 -13.50 -23.54
N TYR A 18 1.40 -13.83 -22.91
CA TYR A 18 2.56 -14.37 -23.60
C TYR A 18 2.36 -15.85 -23.95
N LEU A 19 2.03 -16.13 -25.21
CA LEU A 19 1.70 -17.47 -25.70
C LEU A 19 2.88 -18.23 -26.32
N TYR A 20 4.02 -17.57 -26.57
CA TYR A 20 5.13 -18.20 -27.29
C TYR A 20 5.81 -19.28 -26.45
N GLY A 21 5.57 -20.54 -26.81
CA GLY A 21 6.12 -21.69 -26.08
C GLY A 21 5.55 -21.87 -24.68
N SER A 22 4.41 -21.22 -24.40
CA SER A 22 3.72 -21.29 -23.11
C SER A 22 2.58 -22.29 -23.19
N GLU A 23 2.45 -23.11 -22.15
CA GLU A 23 1.30 -23.96 -21.92
C GLU A 23 0.48 -23.34 -20.79
N ILE A 24 -0.83 -23.19 -21.02
CA ILE A 24 -1.75 -22.58 -20.06
C ILE A 24 -2.92 -23.54 -19.86
N TRP A 25 -3.14 -23.97 -18.62
CA TRP A 25 -4.29 -24.78 -18.24
C TRP A 25 -5.21 -23.97 -17.34
N TYR A 26 -6.48 -23.90 -17.72
CA TYR A 26 -7.54 -23.25 -16.96
C TYR A 26 -8.30 -24.34 -16.20
N HIS A 27 -7.87 -24.63 -14.96
CA HIS A 27 -8.56 -25.60 -14.10
C HIS A 27 -9.86 -25.01 -13.52
N GLY A 28 -9.88 -23.70 -13.33
CA GLY A 28 -11.06 -22.94 -12.95
C GLY A 28 -10.82 -21.43 -12.98
N LYS A 29 -11.81 -20.65 -12.56
CA LYS A 29 -11.74 -19.17 -12.55
C LYS A 29 -10.63 -18.62 -11.63
N THR A 30 -10.29 -19.39 -10.60
CA THR A 30 -9.33 -19.05 -9.56
C THR A 30 -8.08 -19.92 -9.63
N ASP A 31 -7.90 -20.72 -10.67
CA ASP A 31 -6.73 -21.59 -10.77
C ASP A 31 -6.34 -21.69 -12.25
N VAL A 32 -5.32 -20.90 -12.58
CA VAL A 32 -4.71 -20.90 -13.91
C VAL A 32 -3.27 -21.32 -13.76
N GLU A 33 -2.95 -22.46 -14.35
CA GLU A 33 -1.61 -22.99 -14.38
C GLU A 33 -0.90 -22.51 -15.64
N PHE A 34 0.30 -21.97 -15.46
CA PHE A 34 1.14 -21.49 -16.54
C PHE A 34 2.50 -22.17 -16.49
N GLN A 35 2.95 -22.69 -17.63
CA GLN A 35 4.25 -23.33 -17.76
C GLN A 35 5.00 -22.83 -19.01
N ASN A 36 6.24 -22.39 -18.82
CA ASN A 36 7.16 -22.06 -19.91
C ASN A 36 8.62 -22.13 -19.42
N MET A 37 9.37 -23.14 -19.87
CA MET A 37 10.77 -23.35 -19.46
C MET A 37 11.78 -22.46 -20.19
N LEU A 38 11.39 -21.83 -21.30
CA LEU A 38 12.30 -21.05 -22.16
C LEU A 38 12.00 -19.55 -22.13
N MET A 39 11.15 -19.10 -21.20
CA MET A 39 10.81 -17.70 -21.08
C MET A 39 11.98 -16.89 -20.50
N PRO A 40 12.44 -15.82 -21.18
CA PRO A 40 13.48 -14.98 -20.62
C PRO A 40 12.93 -14.16 -19.44
N PRO A 41 13.75 -13.92 -18.40
CA PRO A 41 13.37 -13.05 -17.29
C PRO A 41 13.12 -11.62 -17.78
N GLY A 42 12.14 -10.93 -17.19
CA GLY A 42 11.69 -9.60 -17.61
C GLY A 42 10.58 -9.60 -18.65
N THR A 43 10.18 -10.77 -19.16
CA THR A 43 9.06 -10.88 -20.10
C THR A 43 7.73 -10.61 -19.41
N VAL A 44 6.84 -9.84 -20.06
CA VAL A 44 5.49 -9.64 -19.56
C VAL A 44 4.63 -10.84 -19.92
N ILE A 45 4.16 -11.57 -18.92
CA ILE A 45 3.34 -12.78 -19.06
C ILE A 45 1.89 -12.42 -19.35
N LYS A 46 1.32 -11.49 -18.59
CA LYS A 46 -0.09 -11.08 -18.70
C LYS A 46 -0.23 -9.59 -18.40
N GLN A 47 -1.15 -8.94 -19.11
CA GLN A 47 -1.52 -7.55 -18.85
C GLN A 47 -3.02 -7.42 -18.56
N TRP A 48 -3.35 -6.54 -17.63
CA TRP A 48 -4.71 -6.11 -17.33
C TRP A 48 -4.81 -4.60 -17.47
N HIS A 49 -5.97 -4.12 -17.92
CA HIS A 49 -6.22 -2.73 -18.26
C HIS A 49 -7.44 -2.21 -17.50
N SER A 50 -7.34 -0.99 -16.96
CA SER A 50 -8.46 -0.25 -16.34
C SER A 50 -9.34 0.45 -17.35
N LYS A 51 -8.73 0.92 -18.44
CA LYS A 51 -9.42 1.51 -19.58
C LYS A 51 -8.97 0.82 -20.84
N THR A 52 -9.93 0.32 -21.61
CA THR A 52 -9.67 -0.33 -22.90
C THR A 52 -10.47 0.37 -23.99
N ASN A 53 -9.92 0.38 -25.20
CA ASN A 53 -10.69 0.74 -26.38
C ASN A 53 -11.22 -0.54 -27.03
N TYR A 54 -12.48 -0.86 -26.76
CA TYR A 54 -13.10 -2.09 -27.26
C TYR A 54 -13.06 -2.20 -28.79
N GLN A 55 -13.14 -1.08 -29.53
CA GLN A 55 -13.12 -1.10 -31.00
C GLN A 55 -11.76 -1.54 -31.55
N ALA A 56 -10.67 -1.20 -30.87
CA ALA A 56 -9.32 -1.51 -31.31
C ALA A 56 -8.83 -2.85 -30.76
N GLN A 57 -9.06 -3.12 -29.47
CA GLN A 57 -8.45 -4.25 -28.77
C GLN A 57 -9.44 -5.40 -28.55
N ARG A 58 -10.76 -5.16 -28.57
CA ARG A 58 -11.80 -6.12 -28.15
C ARG A 58 -11.56 -6.71 -26.76
N ILE A 59 -10.91 -5.93 -25.90
CA ILE A 59 -10.59 -6.29 -24.52
C ILE A 59 -11.52 -5.48 -23.62
N GLU A 60 -12.15 -6.16 -22.66
CA GLU A 60 -12.93 -5.51 -21.62
C GLU A 60 -12.02 -5.04 -20.48
N PRO A 61 -12.31 -3.89 -19.85
CA PRO A 61 -11.54 -3.43 -18.71
C PRO A 61 -11.71 -4.42 -17.55
N ALA A 62 -10.60 -4.97 -17.07
CA ALA A 62 -10.58 -5.96 -15.99
C ALA A 62 -10.21 -5.35 -14.63
N LEU A 63 -9.77 -4.09 -14.63
CA LEU A 63 -9.34 -3.35 -13.46
C LEU A 63 -10.36 -2.26 -13.10
N PRO A 64 -10.60 -2.02 -11.80
CA PRO A 64 -11.46 -0.93 -11.34
C PRO A 64 -10.86 0.44 -11.68
N MET A 65 -11.67 1.49 -11.57
CA MET A 65 -11.13 2.84 -11.57
C MET A 65 -10.61 3.14 -10.17
N ILE A 66 -9.39 3.66 -10.08
CA ILE A 66 -8.76 4.09 -8.83
C ILE A 66 -8.50 5.58 -8.92
N ASP A 67 -8.60 6.28 -7.79
CA ASP A 67 -8.28 7.70 -7.70
C ASP A 67 -6.79 7.89 -7.31
N GLY A 68 -6.33 9.14 -7.39
CA GLY A 68 -4.96 9.52 -7.03
C GLY A 68 -4.81 10.08 -5.61
N GLU A 69 -5.87 10.07 -4.81
CA GLU A 69 -5.89 10.65 -3.47
C GLU A 69 -5.88 9.57 -2.38
N SER A 70 -6.45 8.40 -2.68
CA SER A 70 -6.54 7.24 -1.81
C SER A 70 -5.30 6.35 -1.87
N GLU A 71 -5.11 5.59 -0.80
CA GLU A 71 -4.07 4.58 -0.69
C GLU A 71 -4.68 3.19 -0.94
N TYR A 72 -4.01 2.37 -1.75
CA TYR A 72 -4.51 1.06 -2.14
C TYR A 72 -3.59 -0.05 -1.67
N ARG A 73 -4.17 -1.14 -1.17
CA ARG A 73 -3.46 -2.38 -0.88
C ARG A 73 -3.70 -3.37 -2.01
N VAL A 74 -2.63 -3.94 -2.54
CA VAL A 74 -2.68 -5.05 -3.49
C VAL A 74 -2.20 -6.32 -2.82
N THR A 75 -2.99 -7.38 -2.96
CA THR A 75 -2.66 -8.72 -2.53
C THR A 75 -2.60 -9.63 -3.75
N VAL A 76 -1.44 -10.22 -4.02
CA VAL A 76 -1.18 -11.08 -5.16
C VAL A 76 -1.09 -12.52 -4.65
N ALA A 77 -2.01 -13.37 -5.09
CA ALA A 77 -2.00 -14.80 -4.78
C ALA A 77 -1.51 -15.59 -6.00
N ILE A 78 -0.20 -15.89 -5.99
CA ILE A 78 0.49 -16.70 -6.99
C ILE A 78 1.37 -17.70 -6.25
N ASP A 79 1.23 -18.97 -6.59
CA ASP A 79 2.09 -20.04 -6.08
C ASP A 79 3.15 -20.37 -7.13
N CYS A 80 4.42 -20.21 -6.77
CA CYS A 80 5.57 -20.55 -7.60
C CYS A 80 6.51 -21.50 -6.86
N GLN A 81 7.45 -22.11 -7.58
CA GLN A 81 8.43 -23.00 -6.95
C GLN A 81 9.41 -22.22 -6.06
N GLU A 82 9.99 -22.91 -5.07
CA GLU A 82 10.99 -22.31 -4.19
C GLU A 82 12.19 -21.79 -5.00
N GLY A 83 12.53 -20.51 -4.80
CA GLY A 83 13.64 -19.84 -5.51
C GLY A 83 13.25 -19.15 -6.82
N GLU A 84 12.02 -19.34 -7.30
CA GLU A 84 11.48 -18.55 -8.41
C GLU A 84 10.88 -17.24 -7.89
N ALA A 85 10.89 -16.21 -8.74
CA ALA A 85 10.35 -14.90 -8.40
C ALA A 85 9.35 -14.43 -9.45
N TRP A 86 8.25 -13.85 -8.99
CA TRP A 86 7.34 -13.07 -9.82
C TRP A 86 7.51 -11.59 -9.54
N MET A 87 7.06 -10.77 -10.49
CA MET A 87 7.02 -9.33 -10.33
C MET A 87 5.75 -8.79 -10.95
N VAL A 88 5.01 -7.98 -10.22
CA VAL A 88 3.87 -7.23 -10.78
C VAL A 88 4.27 -5.79 -10.93
N ARG A 89 4.06 -5.21 -12.11
CA ARG A 89 4.28 -3.79 -12.37
C ARG A 89 2.94 -3.10 -12.61
N LEU A 90 2.68 -2.05 -11.86
CA LEU A 90 1.60 -1.10 -12.10
C LEU A 90 2.17 0.10 -12.87
N LEU A 91 1.58 0.42 -14.01
CA LEU A 91 1.92 1.57 -14.86
C LEU A 91 0.76 2.54 -14.87
N PHE A 92 1.00 3.79 -14.49
CA PHE A 92 0.02 4.85 -14.44
C PHE A 92 0.18 5.77 -15.65
N PHE A 93 -0.94 6.14 -16.27
CA PHE A 93 -1.01 6.98 -17.45
C PHE A 93 -1.88 8.21 -17.19
N ASP A 94 -1.46 9.36 -17.71
CA ASP A 94 -2.25 10.59 -17.75
C ASP A 94 -3.32 10.51 -18.86
N LYS A 95 -4.21 11.51 -18.94
CA LYS A 95 -5.27 11.67 -19.94
C LYS A 95 -4.79 11.69 -21.40
N TYR A 96 -3.49 11.86 -21.63
CA TYR A 96 -2.84 11.84 -22.95
C TYR A 96 -2.07 10.53 -23.22
N ASP A 97 -2.31 9.47 -22.44
CA ASP A 97 -1.62 8.17 -22.54
C ASP A 97 -0.10 8.24 -22.32
N VAL A 98 0.38 9.27 -21.63
CA VAL A 98 1.79 9.41 -21.22
C VAL A 98 1.97 8.77 -19.85
N GLU A 99 3.05 7.99 -19.67
CA GLU A 99 3.40 7.38 -18.38
C GLU A 99 3.61 8.47 -17.32
N ALA A 100 2.73 8.50 -16.32
CA ALA A 100 2.80 9.39 -15.17
C ALA A 100 3.69 8.81 -14.06
N GLY A 101 3.83 7.48 -14.01
CA GLY A 101 4.70 6.77 -13.08
C GLY A 101 4.49 5.27 -13.12
N SER A 102 5.31 4.54 -12.37
CA SER A 102 5.17 3.10 -12.20
C SER A 102 5.56 2.63 -10.81
N VAL A 103 4.93 1.54 -10.38
CA VAL A 103 5.20 0.86 -9.11
C VAL A 103 5.48 -0.62 -9.40
N ILE A 104 6.48 -1.17 -8.73
CA ILE A 104 6.87 -2.57 -8.89
C ILE A 104 6.63 -3.28 -7.56
N ILE A 105 5.84 -4.34 -7.60
CA ILE A 105 5.45 -5.20 -6.49
C ILE A 105 6.15 -6.54 -6.66
N ARG A 106 6.81 -6.99 -5.60
CA ARG A 106 7.52 -8.28 -5.54
C ARG A 106 7.08 -9.13 -4.34
N GLU A 107 6.25 -8.57 -3.48
CA GLU A 107 5.76 -9.19 -2.25
C GLU A 107 4.27 -9.50 -2.40
N GLY A 108 3.81 -10.57 -1.76
CA GLY A 108 2.41 -11.02 -1.85
C GLY A 108 1.40 -9.98 -1.38
N VAL A 109 1.79 -9.06 -0.49
CA VAL A 109 0.95 -7.92 -0.07
C VAL A 109 1.80 -6.67 -0.14
N SER A 110 1.30 -5.63 -0.81
CA SER A 110 1.97 -4.35 -0.91
C SER A 110 0.97 -3.20 -0.87
N VAL A 111 1.41 -2.05 -0.37
CA VAL A 111 0.61 -0.83 -0.36
C VAL A 111 1.23 0.15 -1.35
N PHE A 112 0.40 0.78 -2.16
CA PHE A 112 0.83 1.76 -3.15
C PHE A 112 -0.12 2.95 -3.17
N GLN A 113 0.43 4.10 -3.55
CA GLN A 113 -0.32 5.32 -3.79
C GLN A 113 -0.22 5.69 -5.26
N CYS A 114 -1.34 6.11 -5.84
CA CYS A 114 -1.41 6.51 -7.23
C CYS A 114 -1.02 7.98 -7.39
N PRO A 115 -0.29 8.35 -8.44
CA PRO A 115 -0.08 9.76 -8.75
C PRO A 115 -1.41 10.48 -8.99
N LEU A 116 -1.57 11.71 -8.50
CA LEU A 116 -2.77 12.55 -8.68
C LEU A 116 -3.15 12.78 -10.16
N LYS A 117 -2.19 12.64 -11.08
CA LYS A 117 -2.42 12.78 -12.53
C LYS A 117 -2.84 11.48 -13.22
N THR A 118 -3.10 10.42 -12.45
CA THR A 118 -3.49 9.13 -13.00
C THR A 118 -4.90 9.23 -13.56
N TYR A 119 -5.04 8.94 -14.84
CA TYR A 119 -6.32 8.84 -15.52
C TYR A 119 -6.65 7.39 -15.91
N SER A 120 -5.62 6.61 -16.23
CA SER A 120 -5.76 5.16 -16.41
C SER A 120 -4.50 4.45 -15.93
N TYR A 121 -4.62 3.17 -15.64
CA TYR A 121 -3.48 2.34 -15.27
C TYR A 121 -3.55 0.95 -15.89
N ARG A 122 -2.39 0.30 -15.95
CA ARG A 122 -2.23 -1.08 -16.41
C ARG A 122 -1.44 -1.86 -15.39
N MET A 123 -1.80 -3.12 -15.23
CA MET A 123 -1.08 -4.07 -14.39
C MET A 123 -0.42 -5.11 -15.28
N GLN A 124 0.86 -5.36 -15.07
CA GLN A 124 1.66 -6.32 -15.83
C GLN A 124 2.22 -7.36 -14.88
N LEU A 125 1.95 -8.64 -15.13
CA LEU A 125 2.67 -9.74 -14.51
C LEU A 125 3.93 -10.00 -15.33
N ILE A 126 5.08 -9.91 -14.69
CA ILE A 126 6.41 -10.02 -15.28
C ILE A 126 7.08 -11.28 -14.73
N ASN A 127 7.72 -12.01 -15.63
CA ASN A 127 8.53 -13.16 -15.25
C ASN A 127 9.81 -12.71 -14.53
N GLY A 128 10.00 -13.13 -13.27
CA GLY A 128 11.23 -12.92 -12.51
C GLY A 128 12.16 -14.14 -12.51
N GLY A 129 11.94 -15.12 -13.39
CA GLY A 129 12.68 -16.38 -13.44
C GLY A 129 11.84 -17.61 -13.12
N MET A 130 10.52 -17.50 -13.21
CA MET A 130 9.59 -18.62 -13.09
C MET A 130 9.56 -19.46 -14.36
N THR A 131 9.46 -20.77 -14.15
CA THR A 131 9.22 -21.76 -15.20
C THR A 131 7.80 -22.34 -15.12
N ARG A 132 7.23 -22.42 -13.91
CA ARG A 132 5.87 -22.89 -13.67
C ARG A 132 5.26 -22.19 -12.45
N PHE A 133 4.03 -21.70 -12.60
CA PHE A 133 3.30 -21.10 -11.48
C PHE A 133 1.79 -21.32 -11.60
N HIS A 134 1.12 -21.27 -10.45
CA HIS A 134 -0.34 -21.25 -10.36
C HIS A 134 -0.80 -19.84 -9.98
N PHE A 135 -1.62 -19.25 -10.84
CA PHE A 135 -2.26 -17.97 -10.58
C PHE A 135 -3.64 -18.20 -9.98
N HIS A 136 -3.88 -17.59 -8.82
CA HIS A 136 -5.20 -17.64 -8.19
C HIS A 136 -6.02 -16.39 -8.44
N SER A 137 -5.57 -15.28 -7.88
CA SER A 137 -6.22 -13.97 -8.06
C SER A 137 -5.31 -12.85 -7.60
N ILE A 138 -5.60 -11.64 -8.07
CA ILE A 138 -5.03 -10.41 -7.52
C ILE A 138 -6.19 -9.62 -6.93
N VAL A 139 -6.02 -9.16 -5.69
CA VAL A 139 -7.00 -8.35 -4.99
C VAL A 139 -6.45 -6.95 -4.84
N ILE A 140 -7.23 -5.95 -5.23
CA ILE A 140 -6.97 -4.54 -4.93
C ILE A 140 -8.05 -4.09 -3.95
N GLU A 141 -7.65 -3.41 -2.89
CA GLU A 141 -8.56 -2.85 -1.90
C GLU A 141 -8.15 -1.44 -1.51
N GLU A 142 -9.13 -0.57 -1.37
CA GLU A 142 -8.93 0.80 -0.90
C GLU A 142 -8.74 0.82 0.62
N ILE A 143 -7.69 1.51 1.07
CA ILE A 143 -7.40 1.71 2.49
C ILE A 143 -7.99 3.05 2.91
N GLU A 144 -9.10 3.02 3.64
CA GLU A 144 -9.59 4.20 4.34
C GLU A 144 -8.66 4.46 5.54
N TYR A 145 -8.02 5.63 5.59
CA TYR A 145 -7.24 6.05 6.76
C TYR A 145 -8.21 6.34 7.91
N GLU A 146 -8.40 5.41 8.83
CA GLU A 146 -9.06 5.71 10.12
C GLU A 146 -8.04 6.43 11.02
N PRO A 147 -8.21 7.73 11.31
CA PRO A 147 -7.28 8.47 12.16
C PRO A 147 -7.50 8.14 13.65
N GLU A 148 -7.41 6.87 14.06
CA GLU A 148 -7.65 6.51 15.48
C GLU A 148 -6.37 6.48 16.33
N VAL A 149 -5.17 6.32 15.76
CA VAL A 149 -3.97 6.04 16.58
C VAL A 149 -3.11 7.28 16.90
N GLU A 150 -3.17 8.33 16.08
CA GLU A 150 -2.35 9.54 16.30
C GLU A 150 -2.97 10.51 17.33
N GLU A 151 -4.30 10.52 17.45
CA GLU A 151 -5.01 11.31 18.47
C GLU A 151 -4.82 10.70 19.86
N GLU A 152 -4.75 9.38 20.00
CA GLU A 152 -4.59 8.73 21.31
C GLU A 152 -3.18 8.93 21.88
N THR A 153 -2.16 8.93 21.02
CA THR A 153 -0.77 9.23 21.38
C THR A 153 -0.57 10.72 21.70
N LYS A 154 -1.17 11.65 20.95
CA LYS A 154 -1.21 13.08 21.30
C LYS A 154 -1.98 13.34 22.60
N ARG A 155 -3.15 12.71 22.80
CA ARG A 155 -3.94 12.79 24.04
C ARG A 155 -3.20 12.21 25.24
N ARG A 156 -2.51 11.07 25.11
CA ARG A 156 -1.65 10.48 26.15
C ARG A 156 -0.45 11.39 26.46
N TRP A 157 0.18 11.98 25.44
CA TRP A 157 1.29 12.91 25.62
C TRP A 157 0.87 14.21 26.32
N TRP A 158 -0.28 14.79 25.96
CA TRP A 158 -0.87 15.97 26.62
C TRP A 158 -1.34 15.67 28.06
N LYS A 159 -1.98 14.52 28.32
CA LYS A 159 -2.32 14.07 29.69
C LYS A 159 -1.06 13.88 30.55
N ARG A 160 0.03 13.37 29.98
CA ARG A 160 1.31 13.19 30.70
C ARG A 160 1.99 14.53 31.01
N LYS A 161 1.83 15.55 30.16
CA LYS A 161 2.32 16.92 30.42
C LYS A 161 1.45 17.71 31.39
N SER A 162 0.13 17.53 31.38
CA SER A 162 -0.78 18.23 32.30
C SER A 162 -0.72 17.70 33.74
N GLY A 163 -0.33 16.43 33.93
CA GLY A 163 -0.09 15.84 35.26
C GLY A 163 1.20 16.31 35.94
N LYS A 164 2.19 16.80 35.20
CA LYS A 164 3.52 17.16 35.76
C LYS A 164 3.57 18.54 36.44
N LYS A 165 2.52 19.35 36.34
CA LYS A 165 2.41 20.66 37.03
C LYS A 165 1.87 20.60 38.47
N LYS A 166 1.39 19.44 38.95
CA LYS A 166 0.84 19.31 40.32
C LYS A 166 1.77 18.61 41.32
N ALA A 167 2.97 18.19 40.92
CA ALA A 167 3.91 17.46 41.78
C ALA A 167 5.13 18.28 42.26
N SER A 168 5.28 19.57 41.88
CA SER A 168 6.38 20.43 42.36
C SER A 168 5.95 21.39 43.47
N GLY A 169 5.13 20.92 44.42
CA GLY A 169 4.59 21.75 45.49
C GLY A 169 4.43 20.99 46.80
N LYS A 170 5.56 20.53 47.39
CA LYS A 170 5.82 20.49 48.84
C LYS A 170 7.09 19.69 49.17
N LEU A 171 8.13 20.41 49.53
CA LEU A 171 9.27 20.13 50.44
C LEU A 171 10.24 21.30 50.13
N ASP A 172 10.65 22.21 51.02
CA ASP A 172 10.76 22.20 52.47
C ASP A 172 10.61 23.62 53.02
N ASP A 173 9.73 23.77 54.01
CA ASP A 173 9.73 24.91 54.93
C ASP A 173 10.64 24.54 56.11
N LYS A 174 11.91 24.94 56.04
CA LYS A 174 12.76 25.10 57.23
C LYS A 174 13.93 26.05 56.98
N LYS A 175 13.76 27.24 57.55
CA LYS A 175 14.78 27.97 58.35
C LYS A 175 15.70 28.94 57.61
N SER A 176 15.26 30.20 57.52
CA SER A 176 15.99 31.35 58.10
C SER A 176 15.22 32.65 57.93
N GLU A 177 14.68 33.21 59.02
CA GLU A 177 14.83 34.62 59.36
C GLU A 177 14.26 34.88 60.77
N LYS A 178 15.16 34.88 61.77
CA LYS A 178 14.94 35.62 63.00
C LYS A 178 15.37 37.06 62.73
N GLY A 179 14.41 37.91 62.41
CA GLY A 179 14.54 39.36 62.51
C GLY A 179 13.57 39.86 63.58
N MET A 180 14.04 40.01 64.82
CA MET A 180 13.38 40.82 65.83
C MET A 180 14.44 41.40 66.75
N ASN A 181 14.86 42.63 66.46
CA ASN A 181 15.64 43.46 67.36
C ASN A 181 14.73 44.62 67.83
N PRO A 182 14.22 44.61 69.07
CA PRO A 182 13.58 45.78 69.65
C PRO A 182 14.58 46.49 70.57
N GLY A 183 14.89 47.75 70.29
CA GLY A 183 15.84 48.47 71.15
C GLY A 183 16.06 49.93 70.81
N LYS A 184 14.98 50.73 70.74
CA LYS A 184 15.11 52.15 71.11
C LYS A 184 15.42 52.21 72.60
N LYS A 185 16.50 52.90 72.98
CA LYS A 185 16.57 53.72 74.20
C LYS A 185 17.80 54.64 74.15
N ASP A 186 17.49 55.92 74.17
CA ASP A 186 18.38 57.06 74.31
C ASP A 186 19.02 57.15 75.72
N CYS A 187 20.03 58.04 75.82
CA CYS A 187 20.60 58.68 77.02
C CYS A 187 21.42 57.82 78.00
N LYS A 188 22.74 58.05 78.06
CA LYS A 188 23.36 59.09 78.90
C LYS A 188 24.82 59.31 78.53
#